data_AF-A0A843ETZ7-F1
#
_entry.id   AF-A0A843ETZ7-F1
#
_cell.length_a   1.000
_cell.length_b   1.000
_cell.length_c   1.000
_cell.angle_alpha   90.00
_cell.angle_beta   90.00
_cell.angle_gamma   90.00
#
_symmetry.space_group_name_H-M   'P 1'
#
loop_
_entity.id
_entity.type
_entity.pdbx_description
1 polymer ?
#
loop_
_entity_poly.entity_id
_entity_poly.type
_entity_poly.pdbx_seq_one_letter_code
_entity_poly.pdbx_strand_id
1 'polypeptide(L)' 'MGVLTTFENMPNFPSMLFSDMFELNDFLEENGLFMTLDIGHANHVGYAADEMIFDSIKHIHIHDNFGDDDAHLPLGEGSI' A
#
# COMPACT_ATOMS: atom_id res chain seq x y z
N MET A 1 14.37 -17.06 11.17
CA MET A 1 15.03 -16.31 10.07
C MET A 1 15.37 -14.93 10.60
N GLY A 2 16.52 -14.37 10.24
CA GLY A 2 16.95 -13.03 10.72
C GLY A 2 16.49 -11.87 9.84
N VAL A 3 15.44 -12.07 9.05
CA VAL A 3 14.87 -11.09 8.11
C VAL A 3 13.38 -11.00 8.37
N LEU A 4 12.85 -9.77 8.41
CA LEU A 4 11.43 -9.49 8.53
C LEU A 4 10.81 -9.45 7.12
N THR A 5 9.86 -10.34 6.85
CA THR A 5 9.09 -10.30 5.60
C THR A 5 7.86 -9.42 5.79
N THR A 6 7.59 -8.58 4.80
CA THR A 6 6.41 -7.72 4.72
C THR A 6 5.64 -8.00 3.43
N PHE A 7 4.33 -7.74 3.44
CA PHE A 7 3.42 -7.88 2.31
C PHE A 7 2.91 -6.50 1.91
N GLU A 8 2.91 -6.21 0.62
CA GLU A 8 2.61 -4.88 0.08
C GLU A 8 1.14 -4.77 -0.38
N ASN A 9 0.48 -3.65 -0.11
CA ASN A 9 -0.82 -3.35 -0.72
C ASN A 9 -0.63 -3.07 -2.21
N MET A 10 -1.53 -3.57 -3.06
CA MET A 10 -1.35 -3.50 -4.51
C MET A 10 -2.20 -2.39 -5.16
N PRO A 11 -1.80 -1.86 -6.33
CA PRO A 11 -2.66 -0.97 -7.10
C PRO A 11 -3.90 -1.72 -7.62
N ASN A 12 -4.97 -0.98 -7.96
CA ASN A 12 -6.22 -1.57 -8.44
C ASN A 12 -6.12 -2.06 -9.90
N PHE A 13 -5.58 -3.27 -10.09
CA PHE A 13 -5.57 -3.96 -11.38
C PHE A 13 -6.29 -5.32 -11.27
N PRO A 14 -7.01 -5.78 -12.32
CA PRO A 14 -7.87 -6.98 -12.23
C PRO A 14 -7.19 -8.28 -11.79
N SER A 15 -5.87 -8.39 -11.92
CA SER A 15 -5.10 -9.60 -11.58
C SER A 15 -4.30 -9.50 -10.27
N MET A 16 -4.41 -8.38 -9.56
CA MET A 16 -3.72 -8.18 -8.29
C MET A 16 -4.62 -8.57 -7.12
N LEU A 17 -4.02 -9.10 -6.07
CA LEU A 17 -4.69 -9.33 -4.79
C LEU A 17 -4.36 -8.18 -3.84
N PHE A 18 -5.19 -7.97 -2.83
CA PHE A 18 -4.91 -7.02 -1.76
C PHE A 18 -4.74 -5.57 -2.23
N SER A 19 -5.55 -5.17 -3.22
CA SER A 19 -5.77 -3.75 -3.52
C SER A 19 -6.65 -3.07 -2.47
N ASP A 20 -7.51 -3.84 -1.78
CA ASP A 20 -8.14 -3.40 -0.55
C ASP A 20 -7.15 -3.58 0.62
N MET A 21 -6.65 -2.47 1.17
CA MET A 21 -5.66 -2.49 2.24
C MET A 21 -6.24 -2.90 3.60
N PHE A 22 -7.56 -2.78 3.79
CA PHE A 22 -8.21 -3.26 5.01
C PHE A 22 -8.30 -4.79 4.99
N GLU A 23 -8.65 -5.39 3.84
CA GLU A 23 -8.59 -6.85 3.65
C GLU A 23 -7.15 -7.37 3.87
N LEU A 24 -6.15 -6.65 3.36
CA LEU A 24 -4.75 -6.99 3.62
C LEU A 24 -4.43 -6.90 5.11
N ASN A 25 -4.79 -5.80 5.78
CA ASN A 25 -4.48 -5.62 7.20
C ASN A 25 -5.09 -6.74 8.06
N ASP A 26 -6.37 -7.04 7.85
CA ASP A 26 -7.07 -8.11 8.57
C ASP A 26 -6.34 -9.46 8.38
N PHE A 27 -6.00 -9.80 7.13
CA PHE A 27 -5.24 -11.01 6.82
C PHE A 27 -3.88 -11.03 7.53
N LEU A 28 -3.15 -9.91 7.56
CA LEU A 28 -1.84 -9.85 8.18
C LEU A 28 -1.92 -9.97 9.71
N GLU A 29 -2.87 -9.31 10.36
CA GLU A 29 -3.07 -9.40 11.80
C GLU A 29 -3.46 -10.81 12.24
N GLU A 30 -4.39 -11.46 11.53
CA GLU A 30 -4.81 -12.84 11.83
C GLU A 30 -3.66 -13.85 11.74
N ASN A 31 -2.67 -13.57 10.89
CA ASN A 31 -1.54 -14.46 10.64
C ASN A 31 -0.23 -14.02 11.31
N GLY A 32 -0.23 -12.92 12.08
CA GLY A 32 0.97 -12.38 12.73
C GLY A 32 2.05 -11.94 11.73
N LEU A 33 1.62 -11.38 10.59
CA LEU A 33 2.46 -10.88 9.50
C LEU A 33 2.47 -9.33 9.48
N PHE A 34 3.22 -8.74 8.55
CA PHE A 34 3.48 -7.31 8.52
C PHE A 34 3.33 -6.71 7.13
N MET A 35 3.01 -5.41 7.08
CA MET A 35 2.71 -4.68 5.85
C MET A 35 3.91 -3.82 5.39
N THR A 36 4.12 -3.78 4.06
CA THR A 36 4.74 -2.64 3.38
C THR A 36 3.61 -1.77 2.85
N LEU A 37 3.47 -0.56 3.38
CA LEU A 37 2.50 0.37 2.84
C LEU A 37 3.13 1.04 1.61
N ASP A 38 2.53 0.86 0.45
CA ASP A 38 2.79 1.68 -0.72
C ASP A 38 1.71 2.77 -0.85
N ILE A 39 2.14 4.02 -0.68
CA ILE A 39 1.28 5.21 -0.71
C ILE A 39 0.76 5.48 -2.12
N GLY A 40 1.57 5.21 -3.15
CA GLY A 40 1.16 5.45 -4.53
C GLY A 40 0.09 4.44 -4.97
N HIS A 41 0.25 3.17 -4.61
CA HIS A 41 -0.81 2.17 -4.80
C HIS A 41 -2.10 2.57 -4.08
N ALA A 42 -1.99 3.07 -2.84
CA ALA A 42 -3.15 3.51 -2.06
C ALA A 42 -3.90 4.68 -2.73
N ASN A 43 -3.18 5.66 -3.29
CA ASN A 43 -3.81 6.75 -4.03
C ASN A 43 -4.50 6.27 -5.32
N HIS A 44 -3.90 5.30 -6.03
CA HIS A 44 -4.53 4.69 -7.22
C HIS A 44 -5.82 3.93 -6.89
N VAL A 45 -5.93 3.36 -5.68
CA VAL A 45 -7.18 2.75 -5.19
C VAL A 45 -8.19 3.81 -4.72
N GLY A 46 -7.71 4.98 -4.30
CA GLY A 46 -8.52 6.13 -3.88
C GLY A 46 -8.60 6.34 -2.37
N TYR A 47 -7.65 5.80 -1.60
CA TYR A 47 -7.58 6.01 -0.15
C TYR A 47 -6.97 7.36 0.21
N ALA A 48 -7.52 8.01 1.24
CA ALA A 48 -6.97 9.21 1.84
C ALA A 48 -5.89 8.88 2.89
N ALA A 49 -5.01 9.85 3.18
CA ALA A 49 -3.87 9.63 4.08
C ALA A 49 -4.26 9.20 5.50
N ASP A 50 -5.43 9.61 6.00
CA ASP A 50 -5.96 9.21 7.31
C ASP A 50 -6.50 7.77 7.35
N GLU A 51 -6.70 7.15 6.18
CA GLU A 51 -7.09 5.74 6.05
C GLU A 51 -5.89 4.79 6.03
N MET A 52 -4.67 5.30 5.81
CA MET A 52 -3.45 4.49 5.61
C MET A 52 -2.69 4.21 6.93
N ILE A 53 -3.39 4.07 8.05
CA ILE A 53 -2.78 3.94 9.38
C ILE A 53 -3.09 2.56 9.97
N PHE A 54 -2.09 1.69 9.99
CA PHE A 54 -2.20 0.34 10.55
C PHE A 54 -0.99 -0.04 11.41
N ASP A 55 -1.23 -0.77 12.51
CA ASP A 55 -0.18 -1.27 13.39
C ASP A 55 0.71 -2.32 12.70
N SER A 56 0.19 -2.99 11.67
CA SER A 56 0.89 -3.99 10.87
C SER A 56 2.01 -3.40 10.00
N ILE A 57 2.03 -2.08 9.74
CA ILE A 57 3.03 -1.43 8.90
C ILE A 57 4.43 -1.50 9.54
N LYS A 58 5.41 -1.96 8.75
CA LYS A 58 6.83 -2.03 9.14
C LYS A 58 7.78 -1.48 8.07
N HIS A 59 7.27 -1.20 6.87
CA HIS A 59 8.01 -0.58 5.78
C HIS A 59 7.07 0.31 4.95
N ILE A 60 7.63 1.31 4.27
CA ILE A 60 6.86 2.24 3.44
C ILE A 60 7.58 2.43 2.11
N HIS A 61 6.83 2.29 1.01
CA HIS A 61 7.20 2.78 -0.31
C HIS A 61 6.49 4.12 -0.57
N ILE A 62 7.25 5.08 -1.12
CA ILE A 62 6.76 6.44 -1.36
C ILE A 62 7.13 6.85 -2.78
N HIS A 63 6.10 7.08 -3.59
CA HIS A 63 6.17 7.68 -4.90
C HIS A 63 4.85 8.44 -5.17
N ASP A 64 4.81 9.22 -6.24
CA ASP A 64 3.65 10.03 -6.62
C ASP A 64 2.93 9.44 -7.85
N ASN A 65 1.67 9.82 -8.06
CA ASN A 65 0.87 9.54 -9.26
C ASN A 65 -0.39 10.46 -9.30
N PHE A 66 -1.22 10.33 -10.34
CA PHE A 66 -2.46 11.12 -10.49
C PHE A 66 -3.73 10.37 -10.04
N GLY A 67 -3.58 9.24 -9.36
CA GLY A 67 -4.68 8.37 -8.93
C GLY A 67 -5.27 7.49 -10.05
N ASP A 68 -4.64 7.44 -11.22
CA ASP A 68 -5.13 6.74 -12.42
C ASP A 68 -4.23 5.60 -12.90
N ASP A 69 -2.95 5.61 -12.54
CA ASP A 69 -1.97 4.57 -12.86
C ASP A 69 -0.88 4.48 -11.78
N ASP A 70 -0.16 3.36 -11.77
CA ASP A 70 1.00 3.13 -10.91
C ASP A 70 2.27 3.73 -11.54
N ALA A 71 2.28 5.06 -11.67
CA ALA A 71 3.26 5.76 -12.51
C ALA A 71 4.65 5.97 -11.87
N HIS A 72 4.82 5.72 -10.56
CA HIS A 72 6.09 5.91 -9.83
C HIS A 72 6.76 7.27 -10.08
N LEU A 73 5.96 8.34 -10.10
CA LEU A 73 6.48 9.68 -10.35
C LEU A 73 7.34 10.17 -9.15
N PRO A 74 8.30 11.07 -9.39
CA PRO A 74 8.95 11.80 -8.31
C PRO A 74 7.94 12.59 -7.47
N LEU A 75 8.25 12.79 -6.20
CA LEU A 75 7.37 13.50 -5.27
C LEU A 75 7.09 14.94 -5.73
N GLY A 76 5.81 15.30 -5.78
CA GLY A 76 5.33 16.62 -6.20
C GLY A 76 5.04 16.74 -7.69
N GLU A 77 5.27 15.68 -8.48
CA GLU A 77 4.94 15.64 -9.91
C GLU A 77 3.56 15.00 -10.18
N GLY A 78 2.92 14.40 -9.16
CA GLY A 78 1.57 13.88 -9.21
C GLY A 78 0.57 14.75 -8.44
N SER A 79 -0.44 14.10 -7.85
CA SER A 79 -1.53 14.78 -7.13
C SER A 79 -1.94 14.11 -5.83
N ILE A 80 -1.04 13.34 -5.22
CA ILE A 80 -1.21 12.80 -3.86
C ILE A 80 -1.19 13.94 -2.83
#